data_AF-A0A1I4DKH0-F1
#
_entry.id   AF-A0A1I4DKH0-F1
#
_cell.length_a   1.000
_cell.length_b   1.000
_cell.length_c   1.000
_cell.angle_alpha   90.00
_cell.angle_beta   90.00
_cell.angle_gamma   90.00
#
_symmetry.space_group_name_H-M   'P 1'
#
loop_
_entity.id
_entity.type
_entity.pdbx_description
1 polymer ?
#
loop_
_entity_poly.entity_id
_entity_poly.type
_entity_poly.pdbx_seq_one_letter_code
_entity_poly.pdbx_strand_id
1 'polypeptide(L)'
;MEEALAKVEWTTIFFFVGLFVLVSGLIETGVIAKLAEQAIELTGGDLFASSMLILWLSAIASAFLDNIPFVATMIPMIQEMGNMGVNNLEPLWWSLALGACLGGNGSRIGASANLIVAGMSGKEGYPISFSQDGL
;
A
#
# COMPACT_ATOMS: atom_id res chain seq x y z
N MET A 1 5.15 36.16 -4.68
CA MET A 1 5.36 34.89 -5.41
C MET A 1 6.43 34.05 -4.71
N GLU A 2 7.57 34.62 -4.34
CA GLU A 2 8.61 33.94 -3.54
C GLU A 2 8.10 33.38 -2.19
N GLU A 3 7.30 34.14 -1.44
CA GLU A 3 6.70 33.64 -0.19
C GLU A 3 5.73 32.46 -0.38
N ALA A 4 5.13 32.31 -1.57
CA ALA A 4 4.26 31.17 -1.87
C ALA A 4 5.09 29.94 -2.24
N LEU A 5 6.21 30.11 -2.96
CA LEU A 5 7.13 29.02 -3.30
C LEU A 5 7.94 28.52 -2.10
N ALA A 6 8.21 29.38 -1.12
CA ALA A 6 8.86 29.00 0.14
C ALA A 6 7.98 28.13 1.04
N LYS A 7 6.66 28.13 0.85
CA LYS A 7 5.70 27.28 1.59
C LYS A 7 5.52 25.89 0.97
N VAL A 8 6.15 25.63 -0.17
CA VAL A 8 6.09 24.33 -0.84
C VAL A 8 7.05 23.36 -0.15
N GLU A 9 6.55 22.18 0.20
CA GLU A 9 7.34 21.07 0.73
C GLU A 9 8.15 20.39 -0.39
N TRP A 10 9.23 21.05 -0.82
CA TRP A 10 10.07 20.60 -1.94
C TRP A 10 10.63 19.20 -1.73
N THR A 11 10.99 18.84 -0.49
CA THR A 11 11.47 17.50 -0.13
C THR A 11 10.46 16.42 -0.49
N THR A 12 9.18 16.65 -0.17
CA THR A 12 8.08 15.72 -0.48
C THR A 12 7.87 15.57 -1.98
N ILE A 13 7.98 16.66 -2.75
CA ILE A 13 7.89 16.63 -4.21
C ILE A 13 9.02 15.79 -4.80
N PHE A 14 10.27 16.05 -4.41
CA PHE A 14 11.41 15.30 -4.93
C PHE A 14 11.38 13.83 -4.53
N PHE A 15 10.88 13.52 -3.33
CA PHE A 15 10.61 12.14 -2.91
C PHE A 15 9.63 11.44 -3.85
N PHE A 16 8.47 12.05 -4.15
CA PHE A 16 7.50 11.44 -5.07
C PHE A 16 8.02 11.34 -6.50
N VAL A 17 8.79 12.32 -6.97
CA VAL A 17 9.47 12.23 -8.28
C VAL A 17 10.40 11.03 -8.32
N GLY A 18 11.27 10.87 -7.32
CA GLY A 18 12.19 9.72 -7.23
C GLY A 18 11.44 8.40 -7.16
N LEU A 19 10.37 8.34 -6.36
CA LEU A 19 9.49 7.18 -6.25
C LEU A 19 8.89 6.81 -7.60
N PHE A 20 8.24 7.75 -8.31
CA PHE A 20 7.63 7.44 -9.60
C PHE A 20 8.66 7.06 -10.67
N VAL A 21 9.86 7.64 -10.64
CA VAL A 21 10.97 7.23 -11.51
C VAL A 21 11.38 5.78 -11.22
N LEU A 22 11.48 5.38 -9.96
CA LEU A 22 11.78 3.99 -9.59
C LEU A 22 10.67 3.02 -10.02
N VAL A 23 9.41 3.37 -9.76
CA VAL A 23 8.26 2.57 -10.21
C VAL A 23 8.26 2.42 -11.73
N SER A 24 8.50 3.52 -12.46
CA SER A 24 8.62 3.48 -13.91
C SER A 24 9.77 2.59 -14.37
N GLY A 25 10.93 2.60 -13.70
CA GLY A 25 12.02 1.66 -13.97
C GLY A 25 11.61 0.19 -13.79
N LEU A 26 10.78 -0.12 -12.78
CA LEU A 26 10.26 -1.48 -12.58
C LEU A 26 9.26 -1.90 -13.68
N ILE A 27 8.50 -0.96 -14.22
CA ILE A 27 7.62 -1.18 -15.37
C ILE A 27 8.47 -1.48 -16.62
N GLU A 28 9.43 -0.62 -16.96
CA GLU A 28 10.29 -0.76 -18.15
C GLU A 28 11.16 -2.03 -18.12
N THR A 29 11.57 -2.47 -16.93
CA THR A 29 12.31 -3.73 -16.77
C THR A 29 11.42 -4.97 -16.82
N GLY A 30 10.11 -4.81 -16.89
CA GLY A 30 9.13 -5.90 -16.95
C GLY A 30 8.89 -6.61 -15.62
N VAL A 31 9.42 -6.09 -14.50
CA VAL A 31 9.22 -6.69 -13.18
C VAL A 31 7.74 -6.66 -12.79
N ILE A 32 7.06 -5.53 -13.05
CA ILE A 32 5.63 -5.38 -12.75
C ILE A 32 4.79 -6.38 -13.54
N ALA A 33 5.09 -6.58 -14.83
CA ALA A 33 4.40 -7.56 -15.66
C ALA A 33 4.60 -9.00 -15.13
N LYS A 34 5.83 -9.36 -14.73
CA LYS A 34 6.09 -10.68 -14.12
C LYS A 34 5.33 -10.91 -12.81
N LEU A 35 5.21 -9.88 -11.98
CA LEU A 35 4.41 -9.98 -10.76
C LEU A 35 2.92 -10.17 -11.07
N ALA A 36 2.40 -9.48 -12.09
CA ALA A 36 1.02 -9.65 -12.55
C ALA A 36 0.77 -11.07 -13.07
N GLU A 37 1.68 -11.61 -13.89
CA GLU A 37 1.64 -12.99 -14.39
C GLU A 37 1.63 -14.00 -13.24
N GLN A 38 2.54 -13.87 -12.28
CA GLN A 38 2.58 -14.73 -11.10
C GLN A 38 1.30 -14.63 -10.26
N ALA A 39 0.73 -13.43 -10.11
CA ALA A 39 -0.52 -13.25 -9.40
C ALA A 39 -1.67 -13.99 -10.10
N ILE A 40 -1.74 -13.92 -11.43
CA ILE A 40 -2.73 -14.65 -12.24
C ILE A 40 -2.52 -16.16 -12.16
N GLU A 41 -1.28 -16.64 -12.25
CA GLU A 41 -0.96 -18.07 -12.13
C GLU A 41 -1.39 -18.63 -10.76
N LEU A 42 -1.13 -17.89 -9.68
CA LEU A 42 -1.51 -18.30 -8.32
C LEU A 42 -3.02 -18.37 -8.11
N THR A 43 -3.78 -17.51 -8.81
CA THR A 43 -5.24 -17.42 -8.65
C THR A 43 -6.00 -18.14 -9.76
N GLY A 44 -5.29 -18.72 -10.73
CA GLY A 44 -5.87 -19.35 -11.91
C GLY A 44 -6.64 -18.36 -12.80
N GLY A 45 -6.36 -17.06 -12.70
CA GLY A 45 -7.11 -16.01 -13.39
C GLY A 45 -8.53 -15.79 -12.88
N ASP A 46 -8.93 -16.44 -11.78
CA ASP A 46 -10.24 -16.22 -11.17
C ASP A 46 -10.29 -14.83 -10.52
N LEU A 47 -11.36 -14.08 -10.81
CA LEU A 47 -11.52 -12.70 -10.38
C LEU A 47 -11.66 -12.59 -8.86
N PHE A 48 -12.37 -13.53 -8.24
CA PHE A 48 -12.56 -13.54 -6.78
C PHE A 48 -11.26 -13.87 -6.06
N ALA A 49 -10.54 -14.91 -6.48
CA ALA A 49 -9.24 -15.29 -5.94
C ALA A 49 -8.20 -14.16 -6.13
N SER A 50 -8.15 -13.53 -7.30
CA SER A 50 -7.30 -12.37 -7.58
C SER A 50 -7.63 -11.18 -6.68
N SER A 51 -8.92 -10.88 -6.50
CA SER A 51 -9.35 -9.83 -5.60
C SER A 51 -8.96 -10.12 -4.14
N MET A 52 -9.08 -11.37 -3.69
CA MET A 52 -8.71 -11.76 -2.33
C MET A 52 -7.19 -11.71 -2.11
N LEU A 53 -6.42 -12.11 -3.12
CA LEU A 53 -4.95 -12.00 -3.12
C LEU A 53 -4.52 -10.54 -2.99
N ILE A 54 -5.05 -9.64 -3.83
CA ILE A 54 -4.74 -8.21 -3.78
C ILE A 54 -5.15 -7.61 -2.43
N LEU A 55 -6.31 -7.98 -1.88
CA LEU A 55 -6.78 -7.49 -0.59
C LEU A 55 -5.79 -7.81 0.54
N TRP A 56 -5.43 -9.09 0.68
CA TRP A 56 -4.52 -9.53 1.74
C TRP A 56 -3.09 -9.05 1.54
N LEU A 57 -2.58 -9.11 0.31
CA LEU A 57 -1.26 -8.59 -0.03
C LEU A 57 -1.18 -7.11 0.31
N SER A 58 -2.20 -6.34 -0.06
CA SER A 58 -2.27 -4.91 0.23
C SER A 58 -2.36 -4.65 1.73
N ALA A 59 -3.17 -5.42 2.46
CA ALA A 59 -3.29 -5.28 3.90
C ALA A 59 -1.98 -5.56 4.65
N ILE A 60 -1.25 -6.61 4.26
CA ILE A 60 0.01 -6.97 4.89
C ILE A 60 1.11 -5.98 4.48
N ALA A 61 1.24 -5.65 3.20
CA ALA A 61 2.29 -4.75 2.71
C ALA A 61 2.12 -3.32 3.27
N SER A 62 0.90 -2.82 3.31
CA SER A 62 0.55 -1.50 3.86
C SER A 62 0.80 -1.39 5.38
N ALA A 63 0.87 -2.52 6.11
CA ALA A 63 1.26 -2.48 7.52
C ALA A 63 2.74 -2.10 7.73
N PHE A 64 3.58 -2.23 6.69
CA PHE A 64 5.02 -1.94 6.74
C PHE A 64 5.45 -0.80 5.81
N LEU A 65 4.72 -0.58 4.71
CA LEU A 65 5.02 0.43 3.69
C LEU A 65 3.95 1.53 3.69
N ASP A 66 4.36 2.76 3.40
CA ASP A 66 3.42 3.86 3.17
C ASP A 66 2.46 3.53 2.02
N ASN A 67 1.19 3.93 2.18
CA ASN A 67 0.15 3.65 1.20
C ASN A 67 0.43 4.27 -0.17
N ILE A 68 1.08 5.44 -0.21
CA ILE A 68 1.34 6.16 -1.46
C ILE A 68 2.29 5.37 -2.39
N PRO A 69 3.52 5.00 -1.96
CA PRO A 69 4.41 4.20 -2.80
C PRO A 69 3.86 2.82 -3.13
N PHE A 70 3.18 2.18 -2.17
CA PHE A 70 2.61 0.86 -2.41
C PHE A 70 1.50 0.91 -3.48
N VAL A 71 0.52 1.80 -3.34
CA VAL A 71 -0.56 1.93 -4.33
C VAL A 71 0.00 2.35 -5.70
N ALA A 72 1.01 3.23 -5.74
CA ALA A 72 1.67 3.61 -6.98
C ALA A 72 2.29 2.41 -7.73
N THR A 73 2.80 1.40 -7.01
CA THR A 73 3.28 0.15 -7.63
C THR A 73 2.17 -0.83 -8.02
N MET A 74 1.06 -0.86 -7.27
CA MET A 74 -0.03 -1.81 -7.51
C MET A 74 -0.92 -1.41 -8.68
N ILE A 75 -1.06 -0.11 -8.96
CA ILE A 75 -1.83 0.39 -10.12
C ILE A 75 -1.33 -0.23 -11.45
N PRO A 76 -0.05 -0.10 -11.83
CA PRO A 76 0.42 -0.68 -13.08
C PRO A 76 0.36 -2.22 -13.05
N MET A 77 0.53 -2.86 -11.88
CA MET A 77 0.37 -4.31 -11.75
C MET A 77 -1.06 -4.76 -12.08
N ILE A 78 -2.08 -4.11 -11.52
CA ILE A 78 -3.50 -4.46 -11.78
C ILE A 78 -3.86 -4.17 -13.25
N GLN A 79 -3.30 -3.12 -13.84
CA GLN A 79 -3.46 -2.84 -15.27
C GLN A 79 -2.86 -3.96 -16.14
N GLU A 80 -1.66 -4.44 -15.81
CA GLU A 80 -1.05 -5.58 -16.50
C GLU A 80 -1.89 -6.85 -16.36
N MET A 81 -2.50 -7.11 -15.20
CA MET A 81 -3.43 -8.23 -15.06
C MET A 81 -4.63 -8.12 -16.02
N GLY A 82 -5.12 -6.90 -16.26
CA GLY A 82 -6.16 -6.62 -17.25
C GLY A 82 -5.70 -6.89 -18.69
N ASN A 83 -4.48 -6.46 -19.03
CA ASN A 83 -3.87 -6.73 -20.33
C ASN A 83 -3.69 -8.24 -20.58
N MET A 84 -3.49 -9.02 -19.52
CA MET A 84 -3.32 -10.48 -19.55
C MET A 84 -4.63 -11.27 -19.54
N GLY A 85 -5.78 -10.60 -19.55
CA GLY A 85 -7.10 -11.24 -19.75
C GLY A 85 -7.98 -11.32 -18.49
N VAL A 86 -7.60 -10.68 -17.38
CA VAL A 86 -8.51 -10.50 -16.23
C VAL A 86 -9.59 -9.49 -16.62
N ASN A 87 -10.78 -10.01 -16.88
CA ASN A 87 -11.95 -9.20 -17.22
C ASN A 87 -12.50 -8.51 -15.98
N ASN A 88 -12.91 -7.25 -16.12
CA ASN A 88 -13.47 -6.41 -15.06
C ASN A 88 -12.53 -6.23 -13.85
N LEU A 89 -11.68 -5.20 -13.90
CA LEU A 89 -10.71 -4.89 -12.83
C LEU A 89 -11.33 -4.24 -11.58
N GLU A 90 -12.61 -3.85 -11.61
CA GLU A 90 -13.26 -3.11 -10.53
C GLU A 90 -13.14 -3.79 -9.16
N PRO A 91 -13.33 -5.12 -9.02
CA PRO A 91 -13.12 -5.80 -7.75
C PRO A 91 -11.67 -5.74 -7.24
N LEU A 92 -10.67 -5.77 -8.13
CA LEU A 92 -9.26 -5.65 -7.73
C LEU A 92 -8.96 -4.23 -7.23
N TRP A 93 -9.57 -3.20 -7.84
CA TRP A 93 -9.43 -1.81 -7.38
C TRP A 93 -10.03 -1.61 -5.98
N TRP A 94 -11.21 -2.17 -5.73
CA TRP A 94 -11.82 -2.14 -4.40
C TRP A 94 -11.00 -2.93 -3.38
N SER A 95 -10.48 -4.10 -3.75
CA SER A 95 -9.59 -4.88 -2.90
C SER A 95 -8.30 -4.15 -2.56
N LEU A 96 -7.68 -3.46 -3.51
CA LEU A 96 -6.50 -2.64 -3.26
C LEU A 96 -6.83 -1.50 -2.29
N ALA A 97 -7.92 -0.76 -2.54
CA ALA A 97 -8.34 0.35 -1.71
C ALA A 97 -8.65 -0.10 -0.27
N LEU A 98 -9.44 -1.17 -0.12
CA LEU A 98 -9.78 -1.73 1.19
C LEU A 98 -8.56 -2.31 1.87
N GLY A 99 -7.71 -3.06 1.17
CA GLY A 99 -6.53 -3.68 1.73
C GLY A 99 -5.50 -2.65 2.18
N ALA A 100 -5.16 -1.68 1.34
CA ALA A 100 -4.22 -0.62 1.70
C ALA A 100 -4.75 0.30 2.83
N CYS A 101 -6.07 0.54 2.89
CA CYS A 101 -6.63 1.29 4.02
C CYS A 101 -6.68 0.45 5.30
N LEU A 102 -7.14 -0.80 5.24
CA LEU A 102 -7.29 -1.66 6.41
C LEU A 102 -5.94 -2.16 6.93
N GLY A 103 -4.95 -2.38 6.08
CA GLY A 103 -3.60 -2.79 6.45
C GLY A 103 -2.86 -1.77 7.29
N GLY A 104 -2.84 -0.53 6.80
CA GLY A 104 -2.31 0.60 7.54
C GLY A 104 -3.03 0.80 8.88
N ASN A 105 -4.35 0.56 8.94
CA ASN A 105 -5.12 0.68 10.19
C ASN A 105 -5.00 -0.54 11.13
N GLY A 106 -4.77 -1.74 10.58
CA GLY A 106 -4.79 -3.03 11.29
C GLY A 106 -3.51 -3.33 12.07
N SER A 107 -2.43 -2.59 11.83
CA SER A 107 -1.21 -2.68 12.63
C SER A 107 -1.09 -1.49 13.60
N ARG A 108 -0.68 -1.77 14.85
CA ARG A 108 -0.41 -0.73 15.87
C ARG A 108 0.79 0.18 15.52
N ILE A 109 1.57 -0.17 14.49
CA ILE A 109 2.68 0.62 13.95
C ILE A 109 2.24 1.44 12.71
N GLY A 110 1.35 0.91 11.87
CA GLY A 110 0.91 1.56 10.63
C GLY A 110 -0.12 2.68 10.83
N ALA A 111 -0.95 2.62 11.87
CA ALA A 111 -1.87 3.69 12.18
C ALA A 111 -1.16 4.74 13.04
N SER A 112 -0.81 5.88 12.45
CA SER A 112 -0.29 7.05 13.18
C SER A 112 -1.16 7.40 14.40
N ALA A 113 -2.48 7.18 14.33
CA ALA A 113 -3.41 7.31 15.45
C ALA A 113 -3.10 6.38 16.64
N ASN A 114 -2.77 5.11 16.39
CA ASN A 114 -2.47 4.13 17.45
C ASN A 114 -1.14 4.47 18.16
N LEU A 115 -0.15 4.95 17.41
CA LEU A 115 1.12 5.45 17.97
C LEU A 115 0.93 6.72 18.80
N ILE A 116 0.09 7.65 18.32
CA ILE A 116 -0.24 8.89 19.05
C ILE A 116 -0.95 8.55 20.37
N VAL A 117 -1.93 7.64 20.35
CA VAL A 117 -2.65 7.19 21.56
C VAL A 117 -1.71 6.46 22.53
N ALA A 118 -0.87 5.54 22.06
CA ALA A 118 0.12 4.87 22.92
C ALA A 118 1.11 5.87 23.55
N GLY A 119 1.57 6.86 22.77
CA GLY A 119 2.44 7.92 23.25
C GLY A 119 1.79 8.86 24.27
N MET A 120 0.50 9.20 24.10
CA MET A 120 -0.27 9.98 25.08
C MET A 120 -0.54 9.18 26.35
N SER A 121 -0.91 7.90 26.23
CA SER A 121 -1.17 7.02 27.38
C SER A 121 0.08 6.82 28.26
N GLY A 122 1.26 6.71 27.64
CA GLY A 122 2.53 6.67 28.36
C GLY A 122 2.85 7.97 29.13
N LYS A 123 2.43 9.14 28.62
CA LYS A 123 2.61 10.43 29.29
C LYS A 123 1.67 10.63 30.48
N GLU A 124 0.48 10.05 30.43
CA GLU A 124 -0.55 10.12 31.49
C GLU A 124 -0.38 9.01 32.56
N GLY A 125 0.69 8.21 32.49
CA GLY A 125 0.99 7.19 33.50
C GLY A 125 0.24 5.86 33.36
N TYR A 126 -0.47 5.65 32.24
CA TYR A 126 -1.13 4.39 31.91
C TYR A 126 -0.44 3.73 30.69
N PRO A 127 0.76 3.15 30.85
CA PRO A 127 1.47 2.55 29.73
C PRO A 127 0.69 1.34 29.18
N ILE A 128 0.27 1.42 27.92
CA ILE A 128 -0.33 0.28 27.22
C ILE A 128 0.83 -0.65 26.83
N SER A 129 1.02 -1.73 27.58
CA SER A 129 2.04 -2.75 27.29
C SER A 129 1.59 -3.67 26.15
N PHE A 130 2.52 -4.01 25.27
CA PHE A 130 2.26 -4.84 24.08
C PHE A 130 2.27 -6.35 24.36
N SER A 131 2.69 -6.80 25.56
CA SER A 131 2.96 -8.21 25.87
C SER A 131 1.99 -8.85 26.86
N GLN A 132 0.82 -8.26 27.10
CA GLN A 132 -0.12 -8.79 28.09
C GLN A 132 -1.57 -8.73 27.61
N ASP A 133 -1.83 -9.36 26.47
CA ASP A 133 -3.11 -10.01 26.20
C ASP A 133 -2.77 -11.33 25.50
N GLY A 134 -2.80 -12.39 26.29
CA GLY A 134 -2.45 -13.74 25.88
C GLY A 134 -3.47 -14.31 24.89
N LEU A 135 -2.94 -14.87 23.81
CA LEU A 135 -3.25 -16.26 23.50
C LEU A 135 -2.22 -17.15 24.19
#